data_AF-A0A0E3WC38-F1
#
_entry.id   AF-A0A0E3WC38-F1
#
_cell.length_a   1.000
_cell.length_b   1.000
_cell.length_c   1.000
_cell.angle_alpha   90.00
_cell.angle_beta   90.00
_cell.angle_gamma   90.00
#
_symmetry.space_group_name_H-M   'P 1'
#
loop_
_entity.id
_entity.type
_entity.pdbx_description
1 polymer ?
#
loop_
_entity_poly.entity_id
_entity_poly.type
_entity_poly.pdbx_seq_one_letter_code
_entity_poly.pdbx_strand_id
1 'polypeptide(L)'
;MTTHYIDGESEAILAAGLSAAERIREQIAAIERAKASQPERLAKARADADGARSKCLADEPWSESWSAIPTTDFNGQLTGMMALPSIDGKELWGTRAAFDFLDAGADPDRIDEVLNRYFTALDGQTEHLFFVFSAALTTIAQYVVPMMLDDLEQHGSNYDARVLLADAARNAWATRLNAGKLSGGQDD
;
A
#
# COMPACT_ATOMS: atom_id res chain seq x y z
N MET A 1 44.95 50.95 -3.10
CA MET A 1 45.36 49.54 -3.21
C MET A 1 44.17 48.72 -2.74
N THR A 2 43.21 48.45 -3.64
CA THR A 2 41.85 47.96 -3.31
C THR A 2 41.28 47.05 -4.41
N THR A 3 42.13 46.51 -5.29
CA THR A 3 41.70 45.81 -6.50
C THR A 3 41.67 44.28 -6.35
N HIS A 4 42.17 43.72 -5.24
CA HIS A 4 42.27 42.26 -5.06
C HIS A 4 41.12 41.61 -4.27
N TYR A 5 40.17 42.38 -3.73
CA TYR A 5 39.10 41.83 -2.88
C TYR A 5 37.84 41.43 -3.68
N ILE A 6 37.63 42.03 -4.86
CA ILE A 6 36.44 41.82 -5.70
C ILE A 6 36.57 40.52 -6.55
N ASP A 7 37.80 40.11 -6.85
CA ASP A 7 38.09 38.96 -7.73
C ASP A 7 37.76 37.62 -7.04
N GLY A 8 38.10 37.49 -5.75
CA GLY A 8 37.87 36.26 -4.97
C GLY A 8 36.39 35.97 -4.67
N GLU A 9 35.56 37.00 -4.48
CA GLU A 9 34.10 36.81 -4.32
C GLU A 9 33.44 36.40 -5.65
N SER A 10 33.91 36.94 -6.77
CA SER A 10 33.42 36.58 -8.10
C SER A 10 33.74 35.12 -8.45
N GLU A 11 34.96 34.65 -8.18
CA GLU A 11 35.35 33.25 -8.37
C GLU A 11 34.57 32.28 -7.47
N ALA A 12 34.31 32.66 -6.21
CA ALA A 12 33.51 31.85 -5.29
C ALA A 12 32.06 31.69 -5.76
N ILE A 13 31.44 32.77 -6.27
CA ILE A 13 30.08 32.74 -6.83
C ILE A 13 30.03 31.87 -8.10
N LEU A 14 31.02 31.98 -8.99
CA LEU A 14 31.12 31.15 -10.18
C LEU A 14 31.30 29.66 -9.85
N ALA A 15 32.19 29.35 -8.90
CA ALA A 15 32.41 27.97 -8.42
C ALA A 15 31.14 27.39 -7.76
N ALA A 16 30.44 28.18 -6.94
CA ALA A 16 29.18 27.77 -6.34
C ALA A 16 28.09 27.51 -7.40
N GLY A 17 27.98 28.39 -8.41
CA GLY A 17 27.06 28.24 -9.53
C GLY A 17 27.35 27.02 -10.41
N LEU A 18 28.63 26.73 -10.68
CA LEU A 18 29.06 25.53 -11.40
C LEU A 18 28.69 24.25 -10.64
N SER A 19 28.98 24.17 -9.33
CA SER A 19 28.61 22.98 -8.55
C SER A 19 27.11 22.82 -8.35
N ALA A 20 26.34 23.91 -8.35
CA ALA A 20 24.88 23.86 -8.35
C ALA A 20 24.33 23.33 -9.69
N ALA A 21 24.90 23.79 -10.82
CA ALA A 21 24.53 23.31 -12.15
C ALA A 21 24.86 21.83 -12.34
N GLU A 22 26.00 21.35 -11.82
CA GLU A 22 26.37 19.93 -11.83
C GLU A 22 25.39 19.08 -11.03
N ARG A 23 25.06 19.50 -9.80
CA ARG A 23 24.05 18.83 -8.96
C ARG A 23 22.69 18.72 -9.64
N ILE A 24 22.24 19.77 -10.31
CA ILE A 24 20.98 19.76 -11.08
C ILE A 24 21.05 18.77 -12.24
N ARG A 25 22.16 18.73 -12.99
CA ARG A 25 22.33 17.77 -14.10
C ARG A 25 22.32 16.33 -13.61
N GLU A 26 23.02 16.05 -12.50
CA GLU A 26 23.03 14.74 -11.87
C GLU A 26 21.62 14.33 -11.42
N GLN A 27 20.88 15.25 -10.81
CA GLN A 27 19.51 15.02 -10.38
C GLN A 27 18.56 14.75 -11.56
N ILE A 28 18.66 15.51 -12.65
CA ILE A 28 17.89 15.27 -13.88
C ILE A 28 18.24 13.89 -14.46
N ALA A 29 19.52 13.54 -14.54
CA ALA A 29 19.95 12.23 -15.03
C ALA A 29 19.49 11.08 -14.13
N ALA A 30 19.40 11.29 -12.82
CA ALA A 30 18.80 10.32 -11.90
C ALA A 30 17.30 10.16 -12.15
N ILE A 31 16.57 11.26 -12.31
CA ILE A 31 15.13 11.26 -12.62
C ILE A 31 14.84 10.53 -13.93
N GLU A 32 15.57 10.82 -15.01
CA GLU A 32 15.37 10.17 -16.30
C GLU A 32 15.66 8.67 -16.24
N ARG A 33 16.69 8.23 -15.49
CA ARG A 33 16.95 6.81 -15.25
C ARG A 33 15.83 6.14 -14.45
N ALA A 34 15.32 6.80 -13.40
CA ALA A 34 14.23 6.29 -12.59
C ALA A 34 12.96 6.11 -13.44
N LYS A 35 12.62 7.13 -14.24
CA LYS A 35 11.49 7.12 -15.18
C LYS A 35 11.63 6.04 -16.24
N ALA A 36 12.80 5.89 -16.85
CA ALA A 36 13.03 4.89 -17.90
C ALA A 36 12.92 3.45 -17.39
N SER A 37 13.39 3.18 -16.17
CA SER A 37 13.34 1.84 -15.55
C SER A 37 12.04 1.55 -14.80
N GLN A 38 11.22 2.56 -14.50
CA GLN A 38 10.00 2.41 -13.71
C GLN A 38 9.03 1.37 -14.29
N PRO A 39 8.70 1.35 -15.59
CA PRO A 39 7.68 0.43 -16.11
C PRO A 39 8.02 -1.05 -15.88
N GLU A 40 9.28 -1.43 -16.06
CA GLU A 40 9.74 -2.81 -15.84
C GLU A 40 9.67 -3.19 -14.37
N ARG A 41 10.16 -2.32 -13.47
CA ARG A 41 10.10 -2.54 -12.02
C ARG A 41 8.67 -2.62 -11.52
N LEU A 42 7.78 -1.75 -12.01
CA LEU A 42 6.37 -1.76 -11.66
C LEU A 42 5.67 -3.03 -12.15
N ALA A 43 5.94 -3.47 -13.39
CA ALA A 43 5.38 -4.71 -13.93
C ALA A 43 5.81 -5.91 -13.09
N LYS A 44 7.09 -5.97 -12.69
CA LYS A 44 7.59 -7.01 -11.79
C LYS A 44 6.93 -6.98 -10.41
N ALA A 45 6.87 -5.80 -9.78
CA ALA A 45 6.26 -5.65 -8.46
C ALA A 45 4.78 -6.06 -8.45
N ARG A 46 4.04 -5.73 -9.51
CA ARG A 46 2.65 -6.18 -9.69
C ARG A 46 2.54 -7.69 -9.86
N ALA A 47 3.40 -8.30 -10.67
CA ALA A 47 3.43 -9.76 -10.83
C ALA A 47 3.74 -10.46 -9.49
N ASP A 48 4.67 -9.92 -8.71
CA ASP A 48 5.00 -10.43 -7.37
C ASP A 48 3.81 -10.28 -6.41
N ALA A 49 3.11 -9.14 -6.43
CA ALA A 49 1.90 -8.90 -5.64
C ALA A 49 0.75 -9.86 -6.02
N ASP A 50 0.56 -10.09 -7.32
CA ASP A 50 -0.41 -11.06 -7.84
C ASP A 50 -0.08 -12.49 -7.38
N GLY A 51 1.20 -12.88 -7.43
CA GLY A 51 1.65 -14.16 -6.92
C GLY A 51 1.42 -14.33 -5.42
N ALA A 52 1.73 -13.28 -4.62
CA ALA A 52 1.45 -13.28 -3.18
C ALA A 52 -0.04 -13.40 -2.88
N ARG A 53 -0.89 -12.68 -3.63
CA ARG A 53 -2.35 -12.76 -3.51
C ARG A 53 -2.88 -14.15 -3.83
N SER A 54 -2.51 -14.73 -4.98
CA SER A 54 -2.96 -16.06 -5.38
C SER A 54 -2.59 -17.12 -4.35
N LYS A 55 -1.36 -17.06 -3.83
CA LYS A 55 -0.92 -17.93 -2.73
C LYS A 55 -1.74 -17.69 -1.47
N CYS A 56 -1.96 -16.44 -1.10
CA CYS A 56 -2.72 -16.10 0.10
C CYS A 56 -4.15 -16.62 0.05
N LEU A 57 -4.86 -16.42 -1.06
CA LEU A 57 -6.25 -16.87 -1.22
C LEU A 57 -6.38 -18.39 -1.17
N ALA A 58 -5.34 -19.13 -1.59
CA ALA A 58 -5.30 -20.58 -1.48
C ALA A 58 -5.00 -21.05 -0.05
N ASP A 59 -4.07 -20.38 0.64
CA ASP A 59 -3.59 -20.79 1.96
C ASP A 59 -4.48 -20.30 3.12
N GLU A 60 -5.09 -19.13 3.01
CA GLU A 60 -5.88 -18.46 4.05
C GLU A 60 -7.10 -17.74 3.41
N PRO A 61 -8.14 -18.50 3.02
CA PRO A 61 -9.35 -17.91 2.45
C PRO A 61 -10.08 -17.04 3.48
N TRP A 62 -10.98 -16.16 3.00
CA TRP A 62 -11.76 -15.27 3.86
C TRP A 62 -12.53 -16.04 4.95
N SER A 63 -12.97 -17.27 4.67
CA SER A 63 -13.67 -18.14 5.61
C SER A 63 -12.91 -18.41 6.92
N GLU A 64 -11.59 -18.24 6.94
CA GLU A 64 -10.78 -18.39 8.16
C GLU A 64 -10.72 -17.10 8.99
N SER A 65 -11.19 -15.98 8.44
CA SER A 65 -11.12 -14.65 9.06
C SER A 65 -12.39 -14.26 9.82
N TRP A 66 -13.43 -15.10 9.81
CA TRP A 66 -14.71 -14.84 10.48
C TRP A 66 -15.22 -16.08 11.22
N SER A 67 -16.17 -15.89 12.13
CA SER A 67 -16.80 -16.97 12.90
C SER A 67 -18.32 -16.84 12.89
N ALA A 68 -19.02 -17.98 12.91
CA ALA A 68 -20.47 -18.02 12.98
C ALA A 68 -20.93 -17.99 14.45
N ILE A 69 -21.74 -17.00 14.81
CA ILE A 69 -22.35 -16.85 16.13
C ILE A 69 -23.83 -17.22 16.03
N PRO A 70 -24.33 -18.19 16.82
CA PRO A 70 -25.75 -18.51 16.83
C PRO A 70 -26.57 -17.32 17.35
N THR A 71 -27.65 -16.99 16.65
CA THR A 71 -28.60 -15.98 17.09
C THR A 71 -29.82 -16.65 17.70
N THR A 72 -30.32 -16.13 18.81
CA THR A 72 -31.52 -16.65 19.48
C THR A 72 -32.63 -15.61 19.53
N ASP A 73 -33.89 -16.05 19.58
CA ASP A 73 -35.02 -15.19 19.92
C ASP A 73 -35.03 -14.84 21.43
N PHE A 74 -36.04 -14.07 21.85
CA PHE A 74 -36.25 -13.70 23.25
C PHE A 74 -36.54 -14.90 24.18
N ASN A 75 -36.86 -16.07 23.62
CA ASN A 75 -37.12 -17.31 24.36
C ASN A 75 -35.88 -18.24 24.40
N GLY A 76 -34.75 -17.80 23.83
CA GLY A 76 -33.53 -18.60 23.74
C GLY A 76 -33.57 -19.68 22.66
N GLN A 77 -34.56 -19.66 21.76
CA GLN A 77 -34.61 -20.58 20.62
C GLN A 77 -33.69 -20.09 19.50
N LEU A 78 -32.95 -21.01 18.88
CA LEU A 78 -32.07 -20.70 17.76
C LEU A 78 -32.90 -20.18 16.57
N THR A 79 -32.60 -18.96 16.12
CA THR A 79 -33.25 -18.31 14.98
C THR A 79 -32.36 -18.21 13.75
N GLY A 80 -31.04 -18.39 13.91
CA GLY A 80 -30.11 -18.30 12.79
C GLY A 80 -28.64 -18.32 13.22
N MET A 81 -27.77 -18.02 12.26
CA MET A 81 -26.34 -17.85 12.45
C MET A 81 -25.95 -16.48 11.89
N MET A 82 -25.15 -15.74 12.63
CA MET A 82 -24.54 -14.48 12.20
C MET A 82 -23.06 -14.72 11.93
N ALA A 83 -22.59 -14.40 10.74
CA ALA A 83 -21.17 -14.39 10.45
C ALA A 83 -20.56 -13.07 10.95
N LEU A 84 -19.51 -13.17 11.77
CA LEU A 84 -18.80 -12.00 12.29
C LEU A 84 -17.30 -12.09 11.98
N PRO A 85 -16.75 -11.14 11.20
CA PRO A 85 -15.32 -11.06 10.97
C PRO A 85 -14.56 -10.79 12.27
N SER A 86 -13.41 -11.44 12.43
CA SER A 86 -12.43 -11.06 13.44
C SER A 86 -11.89 -9.65 13.16
N ILE A 87 -11.52 -8.92 14.21
CA ILE A 87 -10.94 -7.58 14.07
C ILE A 87 -9.68 -7.63 13.20
N ASP A 88 -8.74 -8.52 13.53
CA ASP A 88 -7.49 -8.66 12.76
C ASP A 88 -7.76 -9.08 11.32
N GLY A 89 -8.75 -9.96 11.09
CA GLY A 89 -9.17 -10.40 9.77
C GLY A 89 -9.69 -9.24 8.92
N LYS A 90 -10.63 -8.43 9.44
CA LYS A 90 -11.15 -7.29 8.68
C LYS A 90 -10.08 -6.23 8.41
N GLU A 91 -9.19 -5.95 9.36
CA GLU A 91 -8.14 -4.92 9.18
C GLU A 91 -7.09 -5.37 8.17
N LEU A 92 -6.69 -6.64 8.21
CA LEU A 92 -5.73 -7.20 7.25
C LEU A 92 -6.32 -7.23 5.83
N TRP A 93 -7.54 -7.72 5.67
CA TRP A 93 -8.23 -7.72 4.37
C TRP A 93 -8.52 -6.30 3.88
N GLY A 94 -8.85 -5.38 4.78
CA GLY A 94 -8.98 -3.96 4.46
C GLY A 94 -7.66 -3.35 3.97
N THR A 95 -6.54 -3.69 4.60
CA THR A 95 -5.21 -3.25 4.18
C THR A 95 -4.85 -3.77 2.79
N ARG A 96 -5.16 -5.04 2.50
CA ARG A 96 -5.00 -5.63 1.16
C ARG A 96 -5.84 -4.89 0.13
N ALA A 97 -7.10 -4.61 0.44
CA ALA A 97 -8.01 -3.89 -0.44
C ALA A 97 -7.54 -2.46 -0.69
N ALA A 98 -7.05 -1.76 0.34
CA ALA A 98 -6.51 -0.42 0.22
C ALA A 98 -5.41 -0.35 -0.84
N PHE A 99 -4.42 -1.23 -0.76
CA PHE A 99 -3.31 -1.23 -1.73
C PHE A 99 -3.74 -1.71 -3.12
N ASP A 100 -4.67 -2.66 -3.24
CA ASP A 100 -5.22 -3.06 -4.53
C ASP A 100 -5.96 -1.89 -5.22
N PHE A 101 -6.75 -1.10 -4.47
CA PHE A 101 -7.42 0.11 -5.01
C PHE A 101 -6.43 1.21 -5.40
N LEU A 102 -5.41 1.44 -4.58
CA LEU A 102 -4.38 2.44 -4.86
C LEU A 102 -3.55 2.07 -6.10
N ASP A 103 -3.26 0.79 -6.32
CA ASP A 103 -2.56 0.33 -7.52
C ASP A 103 -3.44 0.40 -8.78
N ALA A 104 -4.76 0.17 -8.66
CA ALA A 104 -5.72 0.42 -9.73
C ALA A 104 -5.72 1.92 -10.13
N GLY A 105 -5.62 2.81 -9.14
CA GLY A 105 -5.41 4.24 -9.34
C GLY A 105 -6.61 4.90 -9.98
N ALA A 106 -6.43 5.45 -11.18
CA ALA A 106 -7.48 6.17 -11.93
C ALA A 106 -8.11 5.33 -13.05
N ASP A 107 -7.77 4.04 -13.15
CA ASP A 107 -8.25 3.13 -14.19
C ASP A 107 -9.58 2.46 -13.74
N PRO A 108 -10.74 2.85 -14.32
CA PRO A 108 -12.04 2.35 -13.87
C PRO A 108 -12.19 0.84 -14.06
N ASP A 109 -11.66 0.29 -15.15
CA ASP A 109 -11.77 -1.14 -15.44
C ASP A 109 -11.01 -1.95 -14.39
N ARG A 110 -9.82 -1.48 -13.99
CA ARG A 110 -9.04 -2.12 -12.92
C ARG A 110 -9.69 -1.96 -11.55
N ILE A 111 -10.37 -0.85 -11.29
CA ILE A 111 -11.16 -0.68 -10.05
C ILE A 111 -12.29 -1.71 -10.01
N ASP A 112 -13.01 -1.88 -11.11
CA ASP A 112 -14.09 -2.88 -11.22
C ASP A 112 -13.56 -4.31 -11.07
N GLU A 113 -12.39 -4.62 -11.63
CA GLU A 113 -11.71 -5.91 -11.41
C GLU A 113 -11.39 -6.15 -9.93
N VAL A 114 -10.91 -5.14 -9.21
CA VAL A 114 -10.65 -5.23 -7.76
C VAL A 114 -11.96 -5.47 -7.01
N LEU A 115 -13.01 -4.69 -7.28
CA LEU A 115 -14.32 -4.84 -6.66
C LEU A 115 -14.90 -6.25 -6.87
N ASN A 116 -14.91 -6.73 -8.12
CA ASN A 116 -15.41 -8.06 -8.47
C ASN A 116 -14.63 -9.17 -7.79
N ARG A 117 -13.31 -9.00 -7.64
CA ARG A 117 -12.45 -9.96 -6.96
C ARG A 117 -12.78 -10.08 -5.47
N TYR A 118 -12.95 -8.95 -4.77
CA TYR A 118 -13.37 -8.98 -3.36
C TYR A 118 -14.78 -9.53 -3.22
N PHE A 119 -15.72 -9.16 -4.11
CA PHE A 119 -17.07 -9.73 -4.11
C PHE A 119 -17.05 -11.25 -4.24
N THR A 120 -16.23 -11.78 -5.16
CA THR A 120 -16.06 -13.22 -5.36
C THR A 120 -15.37 -13.90 -4.18
N ALA A 121 -14.29 -13.30 -3.66
CA ALA A 121 -13.51 -13.87 -2.55
C ALA A 121 -14.32 -13.94 -1.24
N LEU A 122 -15.30 -13.06 -1.06
CA LEU A 122 -16.17 -12.99 0.10
C LEU A 122 -17.54 -13.68 -0.13
N ASP A 123 -17.67 -14.46 -1.21
CA ASP A 123 -18.89 -15.21 -1.55
C ASP A 123 -20.15 -14.32 -1.62
N GLY A 124 -19.98 -13.08 -2.11
CA GLY A 124 -21.06 -12.11 -2.26
C GLY A 124 -21.63 -11.53 -0.96
N GLN A 125 -20.99 -11.78 0.19
CA GLN A 125 -21.46 -11.31 1.50
C GLN A 125 -21.23 -9.80 1.66
N THR A 126 -22.27 -9.01 1.35
CA THR A 126 -22.21 -7.54 1.29
C THR A 126 -21.84 -6.88 2.63
N GLU A 127 -22.28 -7.47 3.73
CA GLU A 127 -21.96 -7.05 5.09
C GLU A 127 -20.46 -7.21 5.39
N HIS A 128 -19.84 -8.28 4.91
CA HIS A 128 -18.40 -8.50 5.05
C HIS A 128 -17.61 -7.54 4.17
N LEU A 129 -18.08 -7.30 2.94
CA LEU A 129 -17.50 -6.30 2.05
C LEU A 129 -17.52 -4.91 2.68
N PHE A 130 -18.60 -4.54 3.37
CA PHE A 130 -18.69 -3.27 4.09
C PHE A 130 -17.58 -3.15 5.14
N PHE A 131 -17.32 -4.18 5.95
CA PHE A 131 -16.25 -4.15 6.94
C PHE A 131 -14.87 -4.02 6.30
N VAL A 132 -14.59 -4.81 5.26
CA VAL A 132 -13.31 -4.79 4.54
C VAL A 132 -13.07 -3.43 3.89
N PHE A 133 -14.05 -2.90 3.17
CA PHE A 133 -13.92 -1.60 2.49
C PHE A 133 -13.88 -0.43 3.47
N SER A 134 -14.60 -0.50 4.58
CA SER A 134 -14.46 0.50 5.65
C SER A 134 -13.04 0.51 6.21
N ALA A 135 -12.45 -0.66 6.50
CA ALA A 135 -11.07 -0.77 6.97
C ALA A 135 -10.06 -0.30 5.90
N ALA A 136 -10.33 -0.56 4.62
CA ALA A 136 -9.54 -0.07 3.50
C ALA A 136 -9.53 1.46 3.43
N LEU A 137 -10.70 2.09 3.51
CA LEU A 137 -10.83 3.55 3.53
C LEU A 137 -10.12 4.17 4.72
N THR A 138 -10.24 3.57 5.90
CA THR A 138 -9.51 3.97 7.10
C THR A 138 -8.00 3.88 6.86
N THR A 139 -7.52 2.79 6.26
CA THR A 139 -6.10 2.58 5.95
C THR A 139 -5.57 3.65 4.99
N ILE A 140 -6.31 3.91 3.91
CA ILE A 140 -5.96 4.94 2.93
C ILE A 140 -5.89 6.31 3.60
N ALA A 141 -6.93 6.69 4.34
CA ALA A 141 -7.06 8.03 4.91
C ALA A 141 -6.06 8.30 6.04
N GLN A 142 -5.77 7.30 6.89
CA GLN A 142 -4.94 7.51 8.09
C GLN A 142 -3.45 7.26 7.85
N TYR A 143 -3.09 6.33 6.95
CA TYR A 143 -1.70 5.90 6.81
C TYR A 143 -1.12 6.21 5.44
N VAL A 144 -1.89 6.03 4.36
CA VAL A 144 -1.35 6.18 3.01
C VAL A 144 -1.35 7.63 2.55
N VAL A 145 -2.51 8.31 2.59
CA VAL A 145 -2.64 9.68 2.10
C VAL A 145 -1.69 10.64 2.83
N PRO A 146 -1.58 10.65 4.17
CA PRO A 146 -0.64 11.53 4.85
C PRO A 146 0.81 11.30 4.40
N MET A 147 1.25 10.04 4.33
CA MET A 147 2.60 9.69 3.87
C MET A 147 2.85 10.15 2.42
N MET A 148 1.87 10.01 1.54
CA MET A 148 1.99 10.46 0.15
C MET A 148 2.04 11.99 0.05
N LEU A 149 1.28 12.70 0.87
CA LEU A 149 1.32 14.16 0.92
C LEU A 149 2.67 14.65 1.46
N ASP A 150 3.18 14.06 2.54
CA ASP A 150 4.49 14.37 3.10
C ASP A 150 5.61 14.16 2.06
N ASP A 151 5.55 13.05 1.29
CA ASP A 151 6.52 12.78 0.23
C ASP A 151 6.42 13.80 -0.92
N LEU A 152 5.20 14.17 -1.33
CA LEU A 152 5.01 15.19 -2.37
C LEU A 152 5.49 16.58 -1.94
N GLU A 153 5.35 16.92 -0.67
CA GLU A 153 5.81 18.20 -0.11
C GLU A 153 7.34 18.26 -0.02
N GLN A 154 8.01 17.13 0.23
CA GLN A 154 9.47 17.05 0.41
C GLN A 154 10.22 16.71 -0.89
N HIS A 155 9.64 15.89 -1.75
CA HIS A 155 10.28 15.31 -2.93
C HIS A 155 9.42 15.51 -4.18
N GLY A 156 9.89 16.40 -5.07
CA GLY A 156 9.33 16.47 -6.42
C GLY A 156 9.76 15.27 -7.28
N SER A 157 8.83 14.71 -8.06
CA SER A 157 9.11 13.67 -9.08
C SER A 157 9.54 12.30 -8.56
N ASN A 158 8.85 11.75 -7.55
CA ASN A 158 9.08 10.38 -7.08
C ASN A 158 8.49 9.33 -8.04
N TYR A 159 9.31 8.82 -8.97
CA TYR A 159 8.94 7.73 -9.89
C TYR A 159 8.91 6.35 -9.21
N ASP A 160 9.32 6.22 -7.95
CA ASP A 160 9.29 4.95 -7.23
C ASP A 160 7.99 4.73 -6.45
N ALA A 161 7.21 5.78 -6.20
CA ALA A 161 5.99 5.72 -5.42
C ALA A 161 5.02 4.60 -5.87
N ARG A 162 4.80 4.44 -7.18
CA ARG A 162 3.95 3.36 -7.71
C ARG A 162 4.53 1.96 -7.51
N VAL A 163 5.86 1.83 -7.60
CA VAL A 163 6.53 0.55 -7.34
C VAL A 163 6.42 0.19 -5.86
N LEU A 164 6.61 1.18 -4.98
CA LEU A 164 6.46 1.01 -3.53
C LEU A 164 5.03 0.63 -3.13
N LEU A 165 4.01 1.19 -3.79
CA LEU A 165 2.61 0.78 -3.57
C LEU A 165 2.37 -0.68 -3.99
N ALA A 166 2.92 -1.12 -5.12
CA ALA A 166 2.82 -2.52 -5.55
C ALA A 166 3.57 -3.46 -4.60
N ASP A 167 4.74 -3.07 -4.11
CA ASP A 167 5.49 -3.80 -3.08
C ASP A 167 4.74 -3.84 -1.74
N ALA A 168 4.06 -2.76 -1.36
CA ALA A 168 3.20 -2.71 -0.18
C ALA A 168 2.00 -3.66 -0.34
N ALA A 169 1.38 -3.72 -1.52
CA ALA A 169 0.34 -4.69 -1.83
C ALA A 169 0.86 -6.13 -1.66
N ARG A 170 2.05 -6.43 -2.22
CA ARG A 170 2.71 -7.73 -2.04
C ARG A 170 2.90 -8.07 -0.57
N ASN A 171 3.40 -7.13 0.23
CA ASN A 171 3.63 -7.34 1.66
C ASN A 171 2.32 -7.55 2.43
N ALA A 172 1.26 -6.81 2.10
CA ALA A 172 -0.07 -6.99 2.71
C ALA A 172 -0.66 -8.38 2.40
N TRP A 173 -0.48 -8.87 1.16
CA TRP A 173 -0.89 -10.20 0.75
C TRP A 173 -0.01 -11.32 1.33
N ALA A 174 1.27 -11.06 1.56
CA ALA A 174 2.19 -12.01 2.20
C ALA A 174 2.01 -12.08 3.72
N THR A 175 1.46 -11.03 4.35
CA THR A 175 1.22 -10.97 5.79
C THR A 175 0.12 -11.95 6.19
N ARG A 176 0.35 -12.67 7.28
CA ARG A 176 -0.51 -13.76 7.80
C ARG A 176 -1.05 -13.41 9.17
N LEU A 177 -2.32 -13.74 9.43
CA LEU A 177 -2.98 -13.46 10.73
C LEU A 177 -2.29 -14.17 11.91
N ASN A 178 -1.68 -15.33 11.67
CA ASN A 178 -1.06 -16.16 12.72
C ASN A 178 0.44 -15.92 12.92
N ALA A 179 1.10 -15.09 12.10
CA ALA A 179 2.54 -14.87 12.20
C ALA A 179 2.96 -14.17 13.52
N GLY A 180 2.07 -13.38 14.13
CA GLY A 180 2.32 -12.72 15.42
C GLY A 180 1.99 -13.56 16.67
N LYS A 181 1.21 -14.65 16.54
CA LYS A 181 0.83 -15.50 17.68
C LYS A 181 1.92 -16.50 18.07
N LEU A 182 2.84 -16.84 17.16
CA LEU A 182 3.90 -17.81 17.42
C LEU A 182 5.16 -17.20 18.09
N SER A 183 5.25 -15.88 18.21
CA SER A 183 6.38 -15.20 18.87
C SER A 183 6.11 -14.79 20.33
N GLY A 184 4.92 -15.10 20.87
CA GLY A 184 4.51 -14.71 22.23
C GLY A 184 4.25 -15.89 23.18
N GLY A 185 4.71 -17.09 22.83
CA GLY A 185 4.42 -18.34 23.56
C GLY A 185 5.64 -19.10 24.06
N GLN A 186 6.80 -18.47 24.13
CA GLN A 186 7.98 -18.99 24.81
C GLN A 186 8.53 -17.88 25.71
N ASP A 187 7.89 -17.71 26.87
CA ASP A 187 8.47 -17.22 28.12
C ASP A 187 7.30 -17.08 29.10
N ASP A 188 6.97 -18.18 29.77
CA ASP A 188 6.47 -18.29 31.15
C ASP A 188 6.38 -19.77 31.58
#